data_AF-A0A928ECG4-F1
#
_entry.id   AF-A0A928ECG4-F1
#
_cell.length_a   1.000
_cell.length_b   1.000
_cell.length_c   1.000
_cell.angle_alpha   90.00
_cell.angle_beta   90.00
_cell.angle_gamma   90.00
#
_symmetry.space_group_name_H-M   'P 1'
#
loop_
_entity.id
_entity.type
_entity.pdbx_description
1 polymer ?
#
loop_
_entity_poly.entity_id
_entity_poly.type
_entity_poly.pdbx_seq_one_letter_code
_entity_poly.pdbx_strand_id
1 'polypeptide(L)' 'MGDSSKPESPLAALGVTRSVLAEFGLETKHALGQNFLINDAIIKKIIKLSDVGPDDCVLEVGPGIGTLTVAL' A
#
# COMPACT_ATOMS: atom_id res chain seq x y z
N MET A 1 -13.17 12.47 12.35
CA MET A 1 -11.71 12.48 12.60
C MET A 1 -11.30 11.04 12.87
N GLY A 2 -10.64 10.38 11.92
CA GLY A 2 -10.11 9.02 12.11
C GLY A 2 -9.08 9.00 13.24
N ASP A 3 -9.10 7.92 14.01
CA ASP A 3 -8.13 7.65 15.07
C ASP A 3 -6.72 7.68 14.49
N SER A 4 -5.91 8.66 14.93
CA SER A 4 -4.56 8.91 14.43
C SER A 4 -3.55 7.82 14.83
N SER A 5 -3.99 6.79 15.54
CA SER A 5 -3.15 5.67 15.99
C SER A 5 -3.15 4.45 15.05
N LYS A 6 -4.11 4.36 14.10
CA LYS A 6 -4.18 3.24 13.16
C LYS A 6 -3.43 3.55 11.86
N PRO A 7 -2.66 2.59 11.31
CA PRO A 7 -2.04 2.76 10.01
C PRO A 7 -3.10 2.83 8.91
N GLU A 8 -2.83 3.61 7.87
CA GLU A 8 -3.66 3.65 6.65
C GLU A 8 -3.67 2.27 5.97
N SER A 9 -2.54 1.55 6.00
CA SER A 9 -2.46 0.17 5.49
C SER A 9 -1.70 -0.76 6.43
N PRO A 10 -2.29 -1.90 6.85
CA PRO A 10 -1.58 -2.89 7.67
C PRO A 10 -0.42 -3.56 6.91
N LEU A 11 -0.40 -3.46 5.58
CA LEU A 11 0.64 -4.02 4.72
C LEU A 11 1.89 -3.13 4.64
N ALA A 12 1.81 -1.89 5.13
CA ALA A 12 2.84 -0.86 5.03
C ALA A 12 3.94 -0.99 6.09
N ALA A 13 4.43 -2.22 6.31
CA ALA A 13 5.52 -2.50 7.23
C ALA A 13 6.42 -3.59 6.63
N LEU A 14 7.74 -3.39 6.69
CA LEU A 14 8.71 -4.28 6.05
C LEU A 14 8.52 -5.76 6.45
N GLY A 15 8.29 -6.04 7.74
CA GLY A 15 8.05 -7.38 8.23
C GLY A 15 6.80 -8.01 7.61
N VAL A 16 5.68 -7.28 7.60
CA VAL A 16 4.40 -7.73 7.04
C VAL A 16 4.53 -7.96 5.54
N THR A 17 5.10 -7.00 4.80
CA THR A 17 5.33 -7.13 3.35
C THR A 17 6.11 -8.40 3.02
N ARG A 18 7.21 -8.67 3.76
CA ARG A 18 8.01 -9.89 3.55
C ARG A 18 7.24 -11.16 3.90
N SER A 19 6.46 -11.15 4.99
CA SER A 19 5.63 -12.29 5.38
C SER A 19 4.57 -12.62 4.33
N VAL A 20 3.86 -11.61 3.82
CA VAL A 20 2.84 -11.80 2.77
C VAL A 20 3.47 -12.34 1.50
N LEU A 21 4.58 -11.75 1.03
CA LEU A 21 5.27 -12.26 -0.15
C LEU A 21 5.69 -13.73 0.03
N ALA A 22 6.26 -14.08 1.18
CA ALA A 22 6.69 -15.45 1.47
C ALA A 22 5.51 -16.44 1.53
N GLU A 23 4.38 -16.04 2.14
CA GLU A 23 3.16 -16.87 2.25
C GLU A 23 2.64 -17.29 0.88
N PHE A 24 2.67 -16.38 -0.10
CA PHE A 24 2.25 -16.67 -1.48
C PHE A 24 3.37 -17.22 -2.38
N GLY A 25 4.55 -17.50 -1.83
CA GLY A 25 5.71 -17.98 -2.62
C GLY A 25 6.19 -16.96 -3.65
N LEU A 26 5.99 -15.67 -3.36
CA LEU A 26 6.37 -14.56 -4.23
C LEU A 26 7.71 -13.96 -3.79
N GLU A 27 8.50 -13.56 -4.77
CA GLU A 27 9.71 -12.78 -4.56
C GLU A 27 9.58 -11.43 -5.28
N THR A 28 10.27 -10.42 -4.76
CA THR A 28 10.33 -9.11 -5.39
C THR A 28 11.14 -9.20 -6.69
N LYS A 29 10.51 -8.96 -7.85
CA LYS A 29 11.19 -9.00 -9.15
C LYS A 29 11.68 -7.61 -9.52
N HIS A 30 12.92 -7.28 -9.17
CA HIS A 30 13.55 -6.00 -9.52
C HIS A 30 13.54 -5.73 -11.03
N ALA A 31 13.71 -6.75 -11.86
CA ALA A 31 13.65 -6.65 -13.32
C ALA A 31 12.28 -6.16 -13.86
N LEU A 32 11.21 -6.32 -13.07
CA LEU A 32 9.87 -5.82 -13.38
C LEU A 32 9.56 -4.47 -12.70
N GLY A 33 10.56 -3.85 -12.05
CA GLY A 33 10.39 -2.58 -11.34
C GLY A 33 9.57 -2.67 -10.05
N GLN A 34 9.34 -3.87 -9.51
CA GLN A 34 8.51 -4.04 -8.31
C GLN A 34 9.21 -3.48 -7.05
N ASN A 35 8.62 -2.42 -6.49
CA ASN A 35 8.98 -1.82 -5.21
C ASN A 35 7.72 -1.67 -4.36
N PHE A 36 7.77 -2.04 -3.09
CA PHE A 36 6.60 -2.05 -2.21
C PHE A 36 6.64 -0.88 -1.24
N LEU A 37 5.49 -0.25 -0.99
CA LEU A 37 5.33 0.77 0.03
C LEU A 37 5.38 0.11 1.41
N ILE A 38 6.33 0.55 2.25
CA ILE A 38 6.56 0.02 3.61
C ILE A 38 6.54 1.12 4.67
N ASN A 39 6.01 2.29 4.32
CA ASN A 39 5.95 3.45 5.20
C ASN A 39 4.57 4.11 5.12
N ASP A 40 3.81 4.00 6.21
CA ASP A 40 2.45 4.50 6.31
C ASP A 40 2.34 6.03 6.15
N ALA A 41 3.34 6.79 6.61
CA ALA A 41 3.36 8.25 6.43
C ALA A 41 3.44 8.67 4.95
N ILE A 42 4.09 7.84 4.11
CA ILE A 42 4.13 8.06 2.66
C ILE A 42 2.77 7.74 2.04
N ILE A 43 2.10 6.67 2.48
CA ILE A 43 0.75 6.31 2.02
C ILE A 43 -0.23 7.44 2.34
N LYS A 44 -0.24 7.92 3.58
CA LYS A 44 -1.06 9.05 4.00
C LYS A 44 -0.83 10.29 3.14
N LYS A 45 0.43 10.54 2.75
CA LYS A 45 0.78 11.65 1.85
C LYS A 45 0.25 11.43 0.43
N ILE A 46 0.33 10.19 -0.10
CA ILE A 46 -0.21 9.85 -1.42
C ILE A 46 -1.73 10.08 -1.44
N ILE A 47 -2.47 9.51 -0.48
CA ILE A 47 -3.94 9.64 -0.39
C ILE A 47 -4.35 11.11 -0.28
N LYS A 48 -3.68 11.86 0.58
CA LYS A 48 -3.98 13.30 0.75
C LYS A 48 -3.73 14.10 -0.53
N LEU A 49 -2.71 13.73 -1.33
CA LEU A 49 -2.38 14.43 -2.57
C LEU A 49 -3.21 13.97 -3.77
N SER A 50 -3.75 12.74 -3.73
CA SER A 50 -4.62 12.24 -4.79
C SER A 50 -6.02 12.85 -4.74
N ASP A 51 -6.41 13.43 -3.60
CA ASP A 51 -7.70 14.12 -3.39
C ASP A 51 -8.92 13.24 -3.78
N VAL A 52 -8.78 11.94 -3.55
CA VAL A 52 -9.81 10.94 -3.85
C VAL A 52 -10.82 10.88 -2.70
N GLY A 53 -12.09 10.86 -3.06
CA GLY A 53 -13.23 10.73 -2.16
C GLY A 53 -13.96 9.40 -2.32
N PRO A 54 -14.96 9.14 -1.45
CA PRO A 54 -15.71 7.88 -1.43
C PRO A 54 -16.55 7.62 -2.68
N ASP A 55 -16.83 8.65 -3.48
CA ASP A 55 -17.64 8.56 -4.71
C ASP A 55 -16.77 8.44 -5.97
N ASP A 56 -15.45 8.51 -5.84
CA ASP A 56 -14.53 8.45 -6.97
C ASP A 56 -14.28 7.01 -7.42
N CYS A 57 -14.19 6.82 -8.74
CA CYS A 57 -13.73 5.57 -9.32
C CYS A 57 -12.22 5.62 -9.53
N VAL A 58 -11.48 4.81 -8.79
CA VAL A 58 -10.01 4.79 -8.84
C VAL A 58 -9.50 3.63 -9.69
N LEU A 59 -8.56 3.91 -10.59
CA LEU A 59 -7.78 2.91 -11.31
C LEU A 59 -6.35 2.86 -10.76
N GLU A 60 -5.98 1.78 -10.10
CA GLU A 60 -4.62 1.54 -9.63
C GLU A 60 -3.86 0.63 -10.59
N VAL A 61 -2.70 1.09 -11.09
CA VAL A 61 -1.81 0.31 -11.96
C VAL A 61 -0.60 -0.16 -11.16
N GLY A 62 -0.38 -1.47 -11.14
CA GLY A 62 0.71 -2.08 -10.36
C GLY A 62 0.48 -2.08 -8.84
N PRO A 63 -0.66 -2.61 -8.34
CA PRO A 63 -1.02 -2.55 -6.91
C PRO A 63 -0.08 -3.36 -5.99
N GLY A 64 0.75 -4.23 -6.56
CA GLY A 64 1.63 -5.12 -5.78
C GLY A 64 0.82 -6.06 -4.91
N ILE A 65 1.09 -6.07 -3.59
CA ILE A 65 0.31 -6.84 -2.61
C ILE A 65 -0.95 -6.09 -2.13
N GLY A 66 -1.28 -4.96 -2.75
CA GLY A 66 -2.45 -4.15 -2.43
C GLY A 66 -2.24 -3.15 -1.30
N THR A 67 -0.99 -2.76 -1.01
CA THR A 67 -0.70 -1.86 0.12
C THR A 67 -1.44 -0.54 0.01
N LEU A 68 -1.44 0.11 -1.16
CA LEU A 68 -2.17 1.35 -1.38
C LEU A 68 -3.66 1.07 -1.63
N THR A 69 -4.00 -0.03 -2.31
CA THR A 69 -5.39 -0.46 -2.54
C THR A 69 -6.21 -0.56 -1.25
N VAL A 70 -5.64 -1.06 -0.15
CA VAL A 70 -6.34 -1.19 1.13
C VAL A 70 -6.60 0.17 1.80
N ALA A 71 -5.79 1.18 1.47
CA ALA A 71 -5.84 2.50 2.09
C ALA A 71 -6.67 3.52 1.30
N LEU A 72 -7.00 3.20 0.03
CA LEU A 72 -7.92 3.95 -0.83
C LEU A 72 -9.36 3.51 -0.55
#